data_AF-A0AAU1GA22-F1
#
_entry.id   AF-A0AAU1GA22-F1
#
_cell.length_a   1.000
_cell.length_b   1.000
_cell.length_c   1.000
_cell.angle_alpha   90.00
_cell.angle_beta   90.00
_cell.angle_gamma   90.00
#
_symmetry.space_group_name_H-M   'P 1'
#
loop_
_entity.id
_entity.type
_entity.pdbx_description
1 polymer ?
#
loop_
_entity_poly.entity_id
_entity_poly.type
_entity_poly.pdbx_seq_one_letter_code
_entity_poly.pdbx_strand_id
1 'polypeptide(L)' 'MTAQPTWQKSSFCGEGDACVYVSAAPGTLVRVADHADPAHLVLATTQAAWAEFLRAVKETG' A
#
# COMPACT_ATOMS: atom_id res chain seq x y z
N MET A 1 -8.20 11.25 18.51
CA MET A 1 -7.56 11.78 17.29
C MET A 1 -6.89 10.59 16.60
N THR A 2 -7.41 10.15 15.46
CA THR A 2 -6.81 9.04 14.70
C THR A 2 -5.49 9.54 14.08
N ALA A 3 -4.40 8.82 14.33
CA ALA A 3 -3.12 9.16 13.70
C ALA A 3 -3.25 9.06 12.18
N GLN A 4 -2.87 10.12 11.47
CA GLN A 4 -2.90 10.15 10.01
C GLN A 4 -1.85 9.15 9.47
N PRO A 5 -2.21 8.23 8.57
CA PRO A 5 -1.27 7.27 8.02
C PRO A 5 -0.14 7.97 7.26
N THR A 6 1.10 7.52 7.48
CA THR A 6 2.26 7.96 6.70
C THR A 6 2.31 7.15 5.42
N TRP A 7 1.76 7.70 4.34
CA TRP A 7 1.72 7.06 3.03
C TRP A 7 3.07 7.13 2.31
N GLN A 8 3.50 6.01 1.74
CA GLN A 8 4.61 5.91 0.81
C GLN A 8 4.03 5.75 -0.59
N LYS A 9 4.40 6.66 -1.49
CA LYS A 9 3.97 6.67 -2.89
C LYS A 9 4.90 5.80 -3.72
N SER A 10 4.35 4.95 -4.57
CA SER A 10 5.11 4.16 -5.54
C SER A 10 5.89 5.07 -6.50
N SER A 11 7.13 4.70 -6.83
CA SER A 11 7.96 5.38 -7.84
C SER A 11 7.43 5.23 -9.26
N PHE A 12 6.54 4.26 -9.51
CA PHE A 12 5.88 4.04 -10.81
C PHE A 12 4.62 4.90 -10.99
N CYS A 13 4.23 5.66 -9.97
CA CYS A 13 3.11 6.57 -10.08
C CYS A 13 3.46 7.75 -11.01
N GLY A 14 2.96 7.68 -12.23
CA GLY A 14 3.21 8.62 -13.32
C GLY A 14 3.00 8.00 -14.70
N GLU A 15 3.10 6.67 -14.82
CA GLU A 15 2.77 5.95 -16.04
C GLU A 15 1.30 5.52 -16.01
N GLY A 16 0.44 6.23 -16.75
CA GLY A 16 -0.97 5.86 -16.96
C GLY A 16 -1.90 5.91 -15.74
N ASP A 17 -1.65 6.80 -14.78
CA ASP A 17 -2.46 7.01 -13.55
C ASP A 17 -2.59 5.80 -12.60
N ALA A 18 -1.77 4.76 -12.77
CA ALA A 18 -1.76 3.55 -11.93
C ALA A 18 -0.96 3.72 -10.62
N CYS A 19 -1.33 4.71 -9.82
CA CYS A 19 -0.62 5.05 -8.59
C CYS A 19 -0.96 4.10 -7.44
N VAL A 20 0.06 3.61 -6.74
CA VAL A 20 -0.11 2.79 -5.53
C VAL A 20 0.53 3.51 -4.34
N TYR A 21 -0.23 3.59 -3.24
CA TYR A 21 0.19 4.13 -1.96
C TYR A 21 0.14 3.02 -0.92
N VAL A 22 1.17 2.94 -0.08
CA VAL A 22 1.25 1.94 1.00
C VAL A 22 1.58 2.60 2.33
N SER A 23 1.01 2.12 3.42
CA SER A 23 1.32 2.63 4.77
C SER A 23 1.32 1.49 5.78
N ALA A 24 2.31 1.51 6.68
CA ALA A 24 2.29 0.64 7.85
C ALA A 24 1.23 1.15 8.84
N ALA A 25 0.45 0.22 9.39
CA ALA A 25 -0.54 0.51 10.43
C ALA A 25 -0.13 -0.18 11.74
N PRO A 26 -0.66 0.27 12.90
CA PRO A 26 -0.41 -0.40 14.18
C PRO A 26 -0.67 -1.91 14.13
N GLY A 27 0.14 -2.68 14.84
CA GLY A 27 0.15 -4.14 14.76
C GLY A 27 0.94 -4.63 13.54
N THR A 28 0.42 -5.68 12.88
CA THR A 28 1.06 -6.33 11.73
C THR A 28 0.35 -6.01 10.41
N LEU A 29 -0.29 -4.84 10.31
CA LEU A 29 -1.11 -4.47 9.16
C LEU A 29 -0.37 -3.57 8.17
N VAL A 30 -0.69 -3.75 6.89
CA VAL A 30 -0.30 -2.89 5.77
C VAL A 30 -1.58 -2.39 5.11
N ARG A 31 -1.64 -1.09 4.89
CA ARG A 31 -2.72 -0.43 4.15
C ARG A 31 -2.24 -0.13 2.73
N VAL A 32 -3.12 -0.33 1.76
CA VAL A 32 -2.89 -0.04 0.35
C VAL A 32 -4.03 0.82 -0.16
N ALA A 33 -3.69 1.85 -0.93
CA ALA A 33 -4.62 2.78 -1.53
C ALA A 33 -4.16 3.17 -2.94
N ASP A 34 -5.10 3.64 -3.75
CA ASP A 34 -4.86 4.23 -5.07
C ASP A 34 -4.72 5.76 -5.01
N HIS A 35 -5.07 6.36 -3.87
CA HIS A 35 -4.94 7.79 -3.61
C HIS A 35 -4.30 8.08 -2.24
N ALA A 36 -3.70 9.26 -2.09
CA ALA A 36 -3.09 9.71 -0.83
C ALA A 36 -4.11 10.27 0.19
N ASP A 37 -5.38 9.91 0.06
CA ASP A 37 -6.44 10.30 1.00
C ASP A 37 -6.62 9.19 2.05
N PRO A 38 -6.42 9.48 3.35
CA PRO A 38 -6.68 8.53 4.43
C PRO A 38 -8.10 7.93 4.46
N ALA A 39 -9.10 8.61 3.89
CA ALA A 39 -10.46 8.08 3.75
C ALA A 39 -10.59 7.02 2.65
N HIS A 40 -9.64 6.97 1.71
CA HIS A 40 -9.62 6.07 0.56
C HIS A 40 -8.73 4.86 0.83
N LEU A 41 -9.14 4.00 1.78
CA LEU A 41 -8.51 2.70 1.97
C LEU A 41 -9.08 1.69 0.97
N VAL A 42 -8.23 1.17 0.09
CA VAL A 42 -8.63 0.13 -0.87
C VAL A 42 -8.51 -1.26 -0.24
N LEU A 43 -7.39 -1.52 0.46
CA LEU A 43 -7.10 -2.81 1.06
C LEU A 43 -6.31 -2.66 2.36
N ALA A 44 -6.65 -3.47 3.35
CA ALA A 44 -5.78 -3.75 4.50
C ALA A 44 -5.42 -5.23 4.50
N THR A 45 -4.13 -5.53 4.64
CA THR A 45 -3.61 -6.89 4.71
C THR A 45 -2.59 -7.02 5.83
N THR A 46 -2.09 -8.22 6.09
CA THR A 46 -0.98 -8.41 7.02
C THR A 46 0.36 -8.17 6.34
N GLN A 47 1.38 -7.79 7.12
CA GLN A 47 2.75 -7.66 6.63
C GLN A 47 3.27 -8.97 6.00
N ALA A 48 2.91 -10.13 6.57
CA ALA A 48 3.29 -11.43 6.03
C ALA A 48 2.66 -11.68 4.64
N ALA A 49 1.35 -11.47 4.50
CA ALA A 49 0.67 -11.62 3.21
C ALA A 49 1.15 -10.59 2.18
N TRP A 50 1.46 -9.37 2.61
CA TRP A 50 2.04 -8.34 1.74
C TRP A 50 3.44 -8.74 1.23
N ALA A 51 4.29 -9.30 2.09
CA ALA A 51 5.61 -9.78 1.70
C ALA A 51 5.53 -10.92 0.67
N GLU A 52 4.64 -11.90 0.89
CA GLU A 52 4.42 -12.98 -0.07
C GLU A 52 3.86 -12.48 -1.40
N PHE A 53 2.93 -11.52 -1.36
CA PHE A 53 2.41 -10.88 -2.57
C PHE A 53 3.55 -10.20 -3.37
N LEU A 54 4.39 -9.40 -2.71
CA LEU A 54 5.53 -8.74 -3.36
C LEU A 54 6.53 -9.73 -3.96
N ARG A 55 6.73 -10.88 -3.32
CA ARG A 55 7.58 -11.95 -3.86
C ARG A 55 6.98 -12.54 -5.13
N ALA A 56 5.70 -12.92 -5.07
CA ALA A 56 4.99 -13.51 -6.20
C ALA A 56 4.97 -12.58 -7.43
N VAL A 57 4.63 -11.29 -7.27
CA VAL A 57 4.56 -10.36 -8.41
C VAL A 57 5.92 -10.10 -9.06
N LYS A 58 7.02 -10.13 -8.28
CA LYS A 58 8.39 -9.96 -8.79
C LYS A 58 8.91 -11.20 -9.52
N GLU A 59 8.41 -12.39 -9.19
CA GLU A 59 8.73 -13.63 -9.90
C GLU A 59 7.97 -13.72 -11.24
N THR A 60 6.83 -13.04 -11.37
CA THR A 60 5.96 -13.09 -12.57
C THR A 60 6.13 -11.94 -13.56
N GLY A 61 6.83 -10.87 -13.19
CA GLY A 61 7.06 -9.68 -14.03
C GLY A 61 8.43 -9.70 -14.69
#